data_AF-K3XQF4-F1
#
_entry.id   AF-K3XQF4-F1
#
_cell.length_a   1.000
_cell.length_b   1.000
_cell.length_c   1.000
_cell.angle_alpha   90.00
_cell.angle_beta   90.00
_cell.angle_gamma   90.00
#
_symmetry.space_group_name_H-M   'P 1'
#
loop_
_entity.id
_entity.type
_entity.pdbx_description
1 polymer ?
#
loop_
_entity_poly.entity_id
_entity_poly.type
_entity_poly.pdbx_seq_one_letter_code
_entity_poly.pdbx_strand_id
1 'polypeptide(L)'
;MNKWRRYLYLVVDNVNGTYPLRRIDASTLFYPRDGWKRPPRLQETPLPHPHLHFTPSRIKDGKGALEFFGFFGRGQKKSLLAAVDYKGFSQTYDAEDRTIHVIVSPNEPKHHNPVSLAVGEALYVMDRKPVPGSCCGFEALTFDMPKEVMGKLGWDWYWHCLKAPPFVLEPGYNNTSIQGYTVVGGFNIWISTRGIGTYSFDTDNGSWSKAGDWELPFHGRADFFPEHGIWLGFSSQGNLLYSSDLGVSMQCKPELDMIWKDPNPLEEWIPLKSHLVHLGSDKFCVARMFERVDMTIRGSIPHVERFAVFTGLVLQPSRDGKEPEMVNHISRIYRFHGITTCWVF
;
A
#
# COMPACT_ATOMS: atom_id res chain seq x y z
N MET A 1 11.56 23.07 -13.05
CA MET A 1 11.29 22.85 -11.62
C MET A 1 10.77 21.44 -11.46
N ASN A 2 11.49 20.56 -10.76
CA ASN A 2 11.05 19.18 -10.58
C ASN A 2 9.79 19.17 -9.71
N LYS A 3 8.62 18.96 -10.34
CA LYS A 3 7.34 18.81 -9.65
C LYS A 3 7.32 17.42 -9.02
N TRP A 4 7.34 17.38 -7.69
CA TRP A 4 7.12 16.18 -6.89
C TRP A 4 5.78 16.30 -6.16
N ARG A 5 5.17 15.17 -5.80
CA ARG A 5 3.87 15.06 -5.14
C ARG A 5 3.85 15.92 -3.88
N ARG A 6 2.97 16.92 -3.86
CA ARG A 6 2.84 17.86 -2.74
C ARG A 6 2.13 17.25 -1.54
N TYR A 7 1.22 16.31 -1.76
CA TYR A 7 0.30 15.84 -0.74
C TYR A 7 0.34 14.33 -0.59
N LEU A 8 0.32 13.90 0.66
CA LEU A 8 0.07 12.54 1.08
C LEU A 8 -1.37 12.44 1.57
N TYR A 9 -2.00 11.30 1.38
CA TYR A 9 -3.37 11.06 1.80
C TYR A 9 -3.39 10.02 2.92
N LEU A 10 -3.99 10.39 4.06
CA LEU A 10 -4.18 9.52 5.21
C LEU A 10 -5.67 9.27 5.41
N VAL A 11 -6.07 8.01 5.31
CA VAL A 11 -7.40 7.54 5.70
C VAL A 11 -7.27 6.79 7.01
N VAL A 12 -8.13 7.12 7.99
CA VAL A 12 -8.15 6.48 9.31
C VAL A 12 -9.53 5.87 9.53
N ASP A 13 -9.58 4.60 9.95
CA ASP A 13 -10.80 3.99 10.45
C ASP A 13 -11.17 4.59 11.82
N ASN A 14 -12.14 5.49 11.83
CA ASN A 14 -12.53 6.23 13.03
C ASN A 14 -13.53 5.41 13.86
N VAL A 15 -13.50 5.57 15.18
CA VAL A 15 -14.36 4.83 16.13
C VAL A 15 -15.86 5.06 15.86
N ASN A 16 -16.21 6.21 15.28
CA ASN A 16 -17.58 6.51 14.85
C ASN A 16 -17.99 5.81 13.54
N GLY A 17 -17.17 4.94 12.96
CA GLY A 17 -17.41 4.20 11.72
C GLY A 17 -17.44 5.07 10.46
N THR A 18 -16.72 6.19 10.50
CA THR A 18 -16.43 7.01 9.30
C THR A 18 -14.95 6.92 8.96
N TYR A 19 -14.63 7.18 7.71
CA TYR A 19 -13.25 7.12 7.20
C TYR A 19 -12.85 8.52 6.69
N PRO A 20 -12.41 9.42 7.58
CA PRO A 20 -11.90 10.74 7.20
C PRO A 20 -10.62 10.65 6.37
N LEU A 21 -10.67 11.18 5.15
CA LEU A 21 -9.54 11.40 4.26
C LEU A 21 -8.87 12.74 4.59
N ARG A 22 -7.63 12.68 5.06
CA ARG A 22 -6.81 13.86 5.41
C ARG A 22 -5.68 14.04 4.43
N ARG A 23 -5.38 15.30 4.13
CA ARG A 23 -4.30 15.69 3.23
C ARG A 23 -3.13 16.23 4.04
N ILE A 24 -2.00 15.53 4.00
CA ILE A 24 -0.77 15.92 4.68
C ILE A 24 0.16 16.60 3.66
N ASP A 25 0.65 17.78 3.99
CA ASP A 25 1.61 18.50 3.15
C ASP A 25 3.00 17.86 3.26
N ALA A 26 3.42 17.17 2.19
CA ALA A 26 4.66 16.42 2.17
C ALA A 26 5.90 17.33 2.26
N SER A 27 5.82 18.61 1.88
CA SER A 27 6.95 19.55 2.01
C SER A 27 7.37 19.80 3.45
N THR A 28 6.44 19.63 4.39
CA THR A 28 6.70 19.80 5.81
C THR A 28 7.57 18.68 6.40
N LEU A 29 7.85 17.65 5.59
CA LEU A 29 8.72 16.52 5.92
C LEU A 29 10.17 16.71 5.44
N PHE A 30 10.48 17.81 4.74
CA PHE A 30 11.81 18.05 4.18
C PHE A 30 12.40 19.38 4.64
N TYR A 31 13.65 19.35 5.09
CA TYR A 31 14.41 20.57 5.33
C TYR A 31 14.51 21.44 4.06
N PRO A 32 14.47 22.77 4.20
CA PRO A 32 14.93 23.68 3.16
C PRO A 32 16.38 23.34 2.76
N ARG A 33 16.78 23.69 1.53
CA ARG A 33 18.10 23.34 0.96
C ARG A 33 19.30 23.69 1.86
N ASP A 34 19.17 24.71 2.72
CA ASP A 34 20.25 25.17 3.61
C ASP A 34 20.12 24.69 5.08
N GLY A 35 19.14 23.83 5.38
CA GLY A 35 18.69 23.51 6.74
C GLY A 35 19.20 22.22 7.37
N TRP A 36 20.09 21.46 6.71
CA TRP A 36 20.50 20.09 7.10
C TRP A 36 21.24 19.96 8.45
N LYS A 37 21.39 21.04 9.22
CA LYS A 37 22.20 21.07 10.44
C LYS A 37 21.48 20.66 11.72
N ARG A 38 20.21 20.24 11.66
CA ARG A 38 19.47 19.82 12.86
C ARG A 38 19.25 18.31 12.87
N PRO A 39 19.51 17.62 13.99
CA PRO A 39 19.16 16.21 14.12
C PRO A 39 17.65 16.05 13.91
N PRO A 40 17.19 14.96 13.28
CA PRO A 40 15.77 14.67 13.13
C PRO A 40 15.12 14.71 14.51
N ARG A 41 14.26 15.70 14.74
CA ARG A 41 13.40 15.73 15.93
C ARG A 41 12.00 15.35 15.50
N LEU A 42 11.46 14.40 16.24
CA LEU A 42 10.08 13.97 16.14
C LEU A 42 9.17 15.15 16.50
N GLN A 43 8.44 15.68 15.51
CA GLN A 43 7.58 16.84 15.71
C GLN A 43 6.12 16.42 15.82
N GLU A 44 5.54 16.56 16.99
CA GLU A 44 4.11 16.40 17.17
C GLU A 44 3.36 17.48 16.37
N THR A 45 2.44 17.03 15.52
CA THR A 45 1.69 17.89 14.61
C THR A 45 0.20 17.54 14.73
N PRO A 46 -0.70 18.54 14.88
CA PRO A 46 -2.12 18.26 14.87
C PRO A 46 -2.52 17.65 13.52
N LEU A 47 -3.47 16.72 13.55
CA LEU A 47 -4.02 16.17 12.32
C LEU A 47 -4.66 17.28 11.49
N PRO A 48 -4.41 17.32 10.17
CA PRO A 48 -5.15 18.19 9.27
C PRO A 48 -6.66 17.92 9.38
N HIS A 49 -7.46 18.96 9.17
CA HIS A 49 -8.90 18.80 9.04
C HIS A 49 -9.21 17.81 7.89
N PRO A 50 -10.16 16.88 8.07
CA PRO A 50 -10.59 16.00 7.00
C PRO A 50 -11.06 16.80 5.78
N HIS A 51 -10.61 16.39 4.60
CA HIS A 51 -11.07 16.98 3.35
C HIS A 51 -12.39 16.35 2.90
N LEU A 52 -12.56 15.06 3.19
CA LEU A 52 -13.71 14.25 2.82
C LEU A 52 -13.90 13.17 3.90
N HIS A 53 -15.13 12.73 4.11
CA HIS A 53 -15.45 11.57 4.93
C HIS A 53 -16.11 10.51 4.06
N PHE A 54 -15.55 9.31 4.03
CA PHE A 54 -16.26 8.16 3.49
C PHE A 54 -17.09 7.51 4.61
N THR A 55 -18.29 7.06 4.27
CA THR A 55 -19.17 6.35 5.18
C THR A 55 -19.59 5.04 4.51
N PRO A 56 -19.39 3.89 5.15
CA PRO A 56 -19.84 2.62 4.60
C PRO A 56 -21.37 2.53 4.60
N SER A 57 -21.89 1.66 3.75
CA SER A 57 -23.31 1.31 3.75
C SER A 57 -23.72 0.69 5.09
N ARG A 58 -24.96 0.96 5.52
CA ARG A 58 -25.50 0.40 6.76
C ARG A 58 -25.78 -1.09 6.57
N ILE A 59 -25.44 -1.89 7.58
CA ILE A 59 -25.80 -3.32 7.64
C ILE A 59 -26.75 -3.56 8.82
N LYS A 60 -27.54 -4.63 8.76
CA LYS A 60 -28.55 -4.93 9.80
C LYS A 60 -27.94 -5.02 11.21
N ASP A 61 -26.72 -5.55 11.32
CA ASP A 61 -26.08 -5.88 12.60
C ASP A 61 -24.98 -4.89 13.01
N GLY A 62 -24.89 -3.70 12.39
CA GLY A 62 -23.89 -2.69 12.77
C GLY A 62 -23.50 -1.73 11.65
N LYS A 63 -22.28 -1.20 11.75
CA LYS A 63 -21.68 -0.36 10.70
C LYS A 63 -20.99 -1.26 9.67
N GLY A 64 -21.12 -0.93 8.39
CA GLY A 64 -20.30 -1.57 7.36
C GLY A 64 -18.83 -1.20 7.52
N ALA A 65 -17.99 -1.71 6.62
CA ALA A 65 -16.57 -1.40 6.58
C ALA A 65 -16.16 -1.07 5.14
N LEU A 66 -15.15 -0.20 5.00
CA LEU A 66 -14.55 0.12 3.71
C LEU A 66 -13.12 -0.40 3.64
N GLU A 67 -12.74 -0.90 2.48
CA GLU A 67 -11.34 -1.12 2.12
C GLU A 67 -10.88 -0.06 1.12
N PHE A 68 -9.62 0.35 1.22
CA PHE A 68 -9.07 1.41 0.37
C PHE A 68 -7.91 0.93 -0.47
N PHE A 69 -7.99 1.19 -1.78
CA PHE A 69 -6.97 0.84 -2.76
C PHE A 69 -6.49 2.08 -3.52
N GLY A 70 -5.18 2.18 -3.68
CA GLY A 70 -4.57 3.34 -4.32
C GLY A 70 -4.10 3.04 -5.75
N PHE A 71 -4.61 3.81 -6.70
CA PHE A 71 -4.08 3.88 -8.07
C PHE A 71 -2.99 4.95 -8.14
N PHE A 72 -1.87 4.67 -7.47
CA PHE A 72 -0.72 5.57 -7.50
C PHE A 72 0.37 4.87 -8.30
N GLY A 73 0.57 5.32 -9.55
CA GLY A 73 1.42 4.63 -10.52
C GLY A 73 1.77 5.48 -11.75
N ARG A 74 2.34 4.81 -12.77
CA ARG A 74 2.69 5.39 -14.08
C ARG A 74 1.48 5.28 -15.01
N GLY A 75 0.86 6.42 -15.34
CA GLY A 75 -0.34 6.47 -16.19
C GLY A 75 -0.96 7.86 -16.20
N GLN A 76 -2.10 8.05 -16.86
CA GLN A 76 -2.86 9.31 -16.77
C GLN A 76 -3.59 9.42 -15.43
N LYS A 77 -4.00 8.29 -14.84
CA LYS A 77 -4.74 8.22 -13.57
C LYS A 77 -3.81 8.08 -12.35
N LYS A 78 -3.08 9.14 -11.99
CA LYS A 78 -2.01 9.09 -10.95
C LYS A 78 -2.48 9.33 -9.51
N SER A 79 -3.77 9.59 -9.30
CA SER A 79 -4.30 10.15 -8.05
C SER A 79 -5.64 9.54 -7.61
N LEU A 80 -6.01 8.35 -8.10
CA LEU A 80 -7.29 7.73 -7.73
C LEU A 80 -7.19 6.89 -6.46
N LEU A 81 -8.15 7.09 -5.57
CA LEU A 81 -8.38 6.29 -4.37
C LEU A 81 -9.70 5.55 -4.51
N ALA A 82 -9.69 4.22 -4.60
CA ALA A 82 -10.90 3.42 -4.49
C ALA A 82 -11.25 3.20 -3.02
N ALA A 83 -12.48 3.52 -2.65
CA ALA A 83 -13.13 3.16 -1.40
C ALA A 83 -14.18 2.10 -1.71
N VAL A 84 -13.88 0.86 -1.36
CA VAL A 84 -14.65 -0.32 -1.72
C VAL A 84 -15.56 -0.74 -0.57
N ASP A 85 -16.86 -0.85 -0.89
CA ASP A 85 -17.89 -1.36 0.00
C ASP A 85 -18.44 -2.67 -0.57
N TYR A 86 -18.03 -3.79 0.02
CA TYR A 86 -18.45 -5.12 -0.44
C TYR A 86 -19.93 -5.43 -0.23
N LYS A 87 -20.67 -4.60 0.52
CA LYS A 87 -22.11 -4.79 0.79
C LYS A 87 -22.97 -3.66 0.24
N GLY A 88 -22.37 -2.73 -0.51
CA GLY A 88 -23.06 -1.57 -1.03
C GLY A 88 -22.35 -0.99 -2.25
N PHE A 89 -22.26 0.33 -2.31
CA PHE A 89 -21.69 1.05 -3.44
C PHE A 89 -20.22 1.37 -3.20
N SER A 90 -19.37 0.93 -4.13
CA SER A 90 -17.97 1.32 -4.17
C SER A 90 -17.82 2.64 -4.92
N GLN A 91 -16.75 3.37 -4.62
CA GLN A 91 -16.52 4.69 -5.18
C GLN A 91 -15.02 4.95 -5.37
N THR A 92 -14.66 5.69 -6.40
CA THR A 92 -13.32 6.20 -6.60
C THR A 92 -13.31 7.71 -6.38
N TYR A 93 -12.30 8.20 -5.67
CA TYR A 93 -12.03 9.60 -5.47
C TYR A 93 -10.80 10.00 -6.29
N ASP A 94 -10.95 10.95 -7.21
CA ASP A 94 -9.83 11.57 -7.91
C ASP A 94 -9.28 12.71 -7.05
N ALA A 95 -8.05 12.54 -6.57
CA ALA A 95 -7.46 13.51 -5.66
C ALA A 95 -6.92 14.77 -6.36
N GLU A 96 -6.73 14.72 -7.69
CA GLU A 96 -6.29 15.84 -8.52
C GLU A 96 -7.49 16.72 -8.90
N ASP A 97 -8.52 16.11 -9.50
CA ASP A 97 -9.74 16.80 -9.95
C ASP A 97 -10.76 17.01 -8.82
N ARG A 98 -10.58 16.32 -7.68
CA ARG A 98 -11.48 16.33 -6.51
C ARG A 98 -12.90 15.88 -6.86
N THR A 99 -12.99 14.90 -7.75
CA THR A 99 -14.26 14.30 -8.17
C THR A 99 -14.45 12.94 -7.51
N ILE A 100 -15.71 12.53 -7.39
CA ILE A 100 -16.10 11.20 -6.93
C ILE A 100 -16.86 10.53 -8.06
N HIS A 101 -16.48 9.30 -8.38
CA HIS A 101 -17.17 8.44 -9.33
C HIS A 101 -17.64 7.18 -8.61
N VAL A 102 -18.87 6.77 -8.87
CA VAL A 102 -19.38 5.49 -8.38
C VAL A 102 -18.80 4.39 -9.26
N ILE A 103 -18.35 3.30 -8.66
CA ILE A 103 -17.89 2.11 -9.35
C ILE A 103 -18.65 0.89 -8.83
N VAL A 104 -18.72 -0.16 -9.65
CA VAL A 104 -19.21 -1.46 -9.19
C VAL A 104 -18.31 -2.02 -8.10
N SER A 105 -18.90 -2.72 -7.14
CA SER A 105 -18.15 -3.42 -6.10
C SER A 105 -17.52 -4.71 -6.64
N PRO A 106 -16.41 -5.18 -6.05
CA PRO A 106 -15.78 -6.45 -6.39
C PRO A 106 -16.77 -7.62 -6.38
N ASN A 107 -16.47 -8.63 -7.19
CA ASN A 107 -17.32 -9.82 -7.32
C ASN A 107 -17.35 -10.65 -6.03
N GLU A 108 -16.24 -10.64 -5.28
CA GLU A 108 -16.14 -11.31 -3.98
C GLU A 108 -15.41 -10.44 -2.96
N PRO A 109 -15.83 -10.43 -1.67
CA PRO A 109 -15.15 -9.67 -0.64
C PRO A 109 -13.69 -10.09 -0.42
N LYS A 110 -12.75 -9.14 -0.51
CA LYS A 110 -11.34 -9.35 -0.15
C LYS A 110 -11.10 -8.87 1.28
N HIS A 111 -11.03 -9.81 2.21
CA HIS A 111 -10.91 -9.50 3.63
C HIS A 111 -9.45 -9.42 4.08
N HIS A 112 -9.19 -8.60 5.11
CA HIS A 112 -7.92 -8.55 5.86
C HIS A 112 -6.67 -8.19 5.02
N ASN A 113 -6.50 -6.90 4.72
CA ASN A 113 -5.29 -6.35 4.09
C ASN A 113 -4.91 -7.05 2.77
N PRO A 114 -5.83 -7.04 1.78
CA PRO A 114 -5.64 -7.71 0.51
C PRO A 114 -4.40 -7.16 -0.23
N VAL A 115 -3.88 -7.97 -1.14
CA VAL A 115 -2.86 -7.54 -2.08
C VAL A 115 -3.51 -6.58 -3.07
N SER A 116 -2.94 -5.39 -3.26
CA SER A 116 -3.42 -4.43 -4.23
C SER A 116 -2.26 -3.72 -4.94
N LEU A 117 -2.31 -3.69 -6.27
CA LEU A 117 -1.30 -3.11 -7.13
C LEU A 117 -1.94 -2.46 -8.36
N ALA A 118 -1.43 -1.31 -8.75
CA ALA A 118 -1.76 -0.70 -10.03
C ALA A 118 -0.75 -1.16 -11.09
N VAL A 119 -1.24 -1.68 -12.21
CA VAL A 119 -0.43 -2.06 -13.38
C VAL A 119 -1.04 -1.38 -14.60
N GLY A 120 -0.28 -0.48 -15.22
CA GLY A 120 -0.83 0.43 -16.23
C GLY A 120 -2.00 1.24 -15.68
N GLU A 121 -3.17 1.13 -16.32
CA GLU A 121 -4.41 1.81 -15.95
C GLU A 121 -5.39 0.92 -15.17
N ALA A 122 -4.98 -0.29 -14.79
CA ALA A 122 -5.79 -1.28 -14.10
C ALA A 122 -5.36 -1.45 -12.63
N LEU A 123 -6.33 -1.75 -11.75
CA LEU A 123 -6.08 -2.13 -10.36
C LEU A 123 -6.31 -3.62 -10.19
N TYR A 124 -5.29 -4.32 -9.74
CA TYR A 124 -5.34 -5.73 -9.41
C TYR A 124 -5.51 -5.89 -7.90
N VAL A 125 -6.52 -6.65 -7.48
CA VAL A 125 -6.81 -6.93 -6.07
C VAL A 125 -6.94 -8.43 -5.87
N MET A 126 -6.21 -8.96 -4.88
CA MET A 126 -6.20 -10.38 -4.54
C MET A 126 -6.30 -10.57 -3.04
N ASP A 127 -6.93 -11.67 -2.63
CA ASP A 127 -6.88 -12.12 -1.24
C ASP A 127 -5.44 -12.26 -0.75
N ARG A 128 -5.17 -11.69 0.42
CA ARG A 128 -3.87 -11.84 1.08
C ARG A 128 -3.55 -13.31 1.39
N LYS A 129 -4.59 -14.09 1.64
CA LYS A 129 -4.56 -15.52 1.93
C LYS A 129 -5.50 -16.21 0.93
N PRO A 130 -5.02 -16.54 -0.27
CA PRO A 130 -5.86 -17.16 -1.30
C PRO A 130 -6.43 -18.51 -0.80
N VAL A 131 -7.73 -18.71 -0.99
CA VAL A 131 -8.45 -19.89 -0.50
C VAL A 131 -8.83 -20.82 -1.67
N PRO A 132 -8.66 -22.15 -1.55
CA PRO A 132 -9.15 -23.08 -2.55
C PRO A 132 -10.67 -22.98 -2.71
N GLY A 133 -11.14 -22.95 -3.96
CA GLY A 133 -12.57 -22.88 -4.25
C GLY A 133 -13.20 -21.47 -4.18
N SER A 134 -12.42 -20.42 -3.91
CA SER A 134 -12.89 -19.04 -4.11
C SER A 134 -13.26 -18.83 -5.58
N CYS A 135 -14.41 -18.22 -5.83
CA CYS A 135 -14.92 -17.97 -7.18
C CYS A 135 -14.16 -16.83 -7.85
N CYS A 136 -13.74 -15.83 -7.08
CA CYS A 136 -13.12 -14.62 -7.60
C CYS A 136 -12.08 -14.03 -6.63
N GLY A 137 -11.26 -14.86 -5.98
CA GLY A 137 -10.23 -14.42 -5.02
C GLY A 137 -9.11 -13.55 -5.61
N PHE A 138 -9.04 -13.44 -6.94
CA PHE A 138 -8.18 -12.50 -7.67
C PHE A 138 -8.99 -11.82 -8.77
N GLU A 139 -8.96 -10.50 -8.83
CA GLU A 139 -9.71 -9.72 -9.81
C GLU A 139 -9.01 -8.42 -10.20
N ALA A 140 -9.35 -7.89 -11.37
CA ALA A 140 -8.85 -6.63 -11.87
C ALA A 140 -9.99 -5.65 -12.17
N LEU A 141 -9.85 -4.41 -11.69
CA LEU A 141 -10.70 -3.29 -12.06
C LEU A 141 -10.09 -2.57 -13.27
N THR A 142 -10.81 -2.60 -14.39
CA THR A 142 -10.39 -1.97 -15.65
C THR A 142 -11.47 -1.04 -16.17
N PHE A 143 -11.09 -0.06 -16.97
CA PHE A 143 -12.03 0.82 -17.67
C PHE A 143 -12.18 0.34 -19.12
N ASP A 144 -13.28 -0.36 -19.41
CA ASP A 144 -13.48 -1.04 -20.69
C ASP A 144 -14.95 -0.98 -21.19
N MET A 145 -15.15 -1.44 -22.43
CA MET A 145 -16.47 -1.58 -23.05
C MET A 145 -16.96 -3.03 -22.84
N PRO A 146 -18.14 -3.25 -22.25
CA PRO A 146 -18.70 -4.58 -22.13
C PRO A 146 -18.90 -5.20 -23.51
N LYS A 147 -18.47 -6.46 -23.69
CA LYS A 147 -18.70 -7.17 -24.95
C LYS A 147 -20.16 -7.61 -25.11
N GLU A 148 -20.92 -7.86 -24.03
CA GLU A 148 -22.30 -8.36 -24.11
C GLU A 148 -23.15 -7.99 -22.89
N VAL A 149 -23.61 -6.73 -22.78
CA VAL A 149 -24.77 -6.42 -21.91
C VAL A 149 -25.80 -5.68 -22.74
N MET A 150 -26.92 -6.35 -22.98
CA MET A 150 -28.10 -5.83 -23.68
C MET A 150 -28.44 -4.40 -23.23
N GLY A 151 -28.02 -3.41 -24.04
CA GLY A 151 -28.53 -2.04 -23.98
C GLY A 151 -27.71 -0.99 -23.22
N LYS A 152 -26.56 -1.31 -22.61
CA LYS A 152 -25.65 -0.27 -22.07
C LYS A 152 -24.40 -0.15 -22.95
N LEU A 153 -24.48 0.73 -23.94
CA LEU A 153 -23.34 1.17 -24.76
C LEU A 153 -22.61 2.29 -24.00
N GLY A 154 -21.54 1.97 -23.29
CA GLY A 154 -20.70 2.98 -22.65
C GLY A 154 -19.45 2.37 -22.02
N TRP A 155 -18.36 3.15 -22.05
CA TRP A 155 -17.15 2.81 -21.31
C TRP A 155 -17.42 3.02 -19.83
N ASP A 156 -17.14 2.02 -19.00
CA ASP A 156 -17.29 2.12 -17.56
C ASP A 156 -16.22 1.27 -16.85
N TRP A 157 -16.19 1.33 -15.53
CA TRP A 157 -15.32 0.51 -14.71
C TRP A 157 -15.94 -0.86 -14.44
N TYR A 158 -15.19 -1.93 -14.69
CA TYR A 158 -15.63 -3.31 -14.48
C TYR A 158 -14.59 -4.15 -13.75
N TRP A 159 -15.07 -5.02 -12.85
CA TRP A 159 -14.26 -6.04 -12.19
C TRP A 159 -14.27 -7.33 -12.97
N HIS A 160 -13.09 -7.78 -13.40
CA HIS A 160 -12.88 -9.04 -14.09
C HIS A 160 -12.27 -10.07 -13.14
N CYS A 161 -12.92 -11.21 -12.98
CA CYS A 161 -12.36 -12.33 -12.24
C CYS A 161 -11.18 -12.94 -12.99
N LEU A 162 -10.09 -13.14 -12.28
CA LEU A 162 -8.84 -13.69 -12.79
C LEU A 162 -8.59 -15.08 -12.18
N LYS A 163 -7.73 -15.85 -12.84
CA LYS A 163 -7.34 -17.18 -12.36
C LYS A 163 -6.58 -17.03 -11.03
N ALA A 164 -6.94 -17.83 -10.03
CA ALA A 164 -6.20 -17.89 -8.78
C ALA A 164 -4.74 -18.35 -9.00
N PRO A 165 -3.81 -18.00 -8.10
CA PRO A 165 -2.45 -18.53 -8.15
C PRO A 165 -2.44 -20.07 -8.16
N PRO A 166 -1.63 -20.73 -9.02
CA PRO A 166 -1.69 -22.19 -9.19
C PRO A 166 -1.44 -22.98 -7.90
N PHE A 167 -0.55 -22.50 -7.04
CA PHE A 167 -0.19 -23.16 -5.78
C PHE A 167 -1.39 -23.36 -4.83
N VAL A 168 -2.49 -22.62 -5.01
CA VAL A 168 -3.71 -22.75 -4.20
C VAL A 168 -4.44 -24.06 -4.50
N LEU A 169 -4.23 -24.62 -5.68
CA LEU A 169 -4.86 -25.87 -6.13
C LEU A 169 -3.99 -27.11 -5.85
N GLU A 170 -2.77 -26.92 -5.34
CA GLU A 170 -1.84 -28.01 -5.07
C GLU A 170 -2.31 -28.87 -3.88
N PRO A 171 -2.16 -30.20 -3.94
CA PRO A 171 -2.52 -31.08 -2.84
C PRO A 171 -1.78 -30.71 -1.55
N GLY A 172 -2.51 -30.55 -0.46
CA GLY A 172 -1.94 -30.19 0.85
C GLY A 172 -1.67 -28.70 1.04
N TYR A 173 -2.11 -27.83 0.12
CA TYR A 173 -2.08 -26.38 0.34
C TYR A 173 -2.86 -26.00 1.60
N ASN A 174 -2.18 -25.30 2.50
CA ASN A 174 -2.77 -24.64 3.64
C ASN A 174 -2.90 -23.15 3.36
N ASN A 175 -3.93 -22.51 3.91
CA ASN A 175 -4.28 -21.10 3.68
C ASN A 175 -3.17 -20.12 4.11
N THR A 176 -2.14 -19.98 3.26
CA THR A 176 -0.88 -19.31 3.57
C THR A 176 -0.91 -17.89 3.03
N SER A 177 -0.43 -16.95 3.83
CA SER A 177 -0.43 -15.54 3.45
C SER A 177 0.67 -15.22 2.46
N ILE A 178 0.32 -14.52 1.39
CA ILE A 178 1.26 -13.84 0.50
C ILE A 178 2.07 -12.85 1.35
N GLN A 179 3.38 -13.05 1.41
CA GLN A 179 4.29 -12.25 2.23
C GLN A 179 4.74 -11.01 1.48
N GLY A 180 5.22 -11.15 0.25
CA GLY A 180 5.74 -10.05 -0.57
C GLY A 180 5.06 -9.99 -1.93
N TYR A 181 4.91 -8.80 -2.49
CA TYR A 181 4.38 -8.63 -3.84
C TYR A 181 4.88 -7.34 -4.50
N THR A 182 5.00 -7.35 -5.83
CA THR A 182 5.46 -6.20 -6.61
C THR A 182 5.11 -6.33 -8.09
N VAL A 183 5.39 -5.29 -8.87
CA VAL A 183 5.28 -5.27 -10.33
C VAL A 183 6.69 -5.31 -10.93
N VAL A 184 6.93 -6.25 -11.85
CA VAL A 184 8.20 -6.42 -12.57
C VAL A 184 7.97 -6.24 -14.07
N GLY A 185 8.88 -5.51 -14.74
CA GLY A 185 8.78 -5.22 -16.17
C GLY A 185 7.61 -4.32 -16.57
N GLY A 186 6.76 -3.89 -15.63
CA GLY A 186 5.58 -3.06 -15.88
C GLY A 186 4.31 -3.83 -16.26
N PHE A 187 4.37 -5.15 -16.36
CA PHE A 187 3.25 -6.02 -16.76
C PHE A 187 3.21 -7.37 -16.03
N ASN A 188 4.22 -7.70 -15.23
CA ASN A 188 4.19 -8.91 -14.40
C ASN A 188 3.91 -8.56 -12.94
N ILE A 189 2.92 -9.19 -12.34
CA ILE A 189 2.70 -9.13 -10.90
C ILE A 189 3.41 -10.31 -10.26
N TRP A 190 4.41 -10.05 -9.43
CA TRP A 190 5.08 -11.09 -8.66
C TRP A 190 4.48 -11.16 -7.26
N ILE A 191 4.18 -12.37 -6.81
CA ILE A 191 3.76 -12.66 -5.44
C ILE A 191 4.66 -13.74 -4.84
N SER A 192 4.99 -13.59 -3.57
CA SER A 192 5.85 -14.51 -2.83
C SER A 192 5.15 -14.99 -1.57
N THR A 193 5.15 -16.31 -1.39
CA THR A 193 4.52 -16.97 -0.25
C THR A 193 5.54 -17.86 0.47
N ARG A 194 5.55 -17.76 1.81
CA ARG A 194 6.55 -18.45 2.64
C ARG A 194 6.49 -19.97 2.46
N GLY A 195 7.61 -20.58 2.12
CA GLY A 195 7.73 -22.03 1.87
C GLY A 195 7.15 -22.51 0.53
N ILE A 196 6.58 -21.62 -0.28
CA ILE A 196 6.00 -21.94 -1.60
C ILE A 196 6.86 -21.36 -2.73
N GLY A 197 7.46 -20.21 -2.51
CA GLY A 197 8.28 -19.49 -3.49
C GLY A 197 7.53 -18.33 -4.15
N THR A 198 8.04 -17.91 -5.31
CA THR A 198 7.56 -16.73 -6.05
C THR A 198 6.89 -17.12 -7.36
N TYR A 199 5.70 -16.55 -7.61
CA TYR A 199 4.91 -16.73 -8.81
C TYR A 199 4.72 -15.40 -9.53
N SER A 200 4.68 -15.45 -10.86
CA SER A 200 4.48 -14.32 -11.75
C SER A 200 3.13 -14.45 -12.46
N PHE A 201 2.32 -13.40 -12.41
CA PHE A 201 1.12 -13.26 -13.22
C PHE A 201 1.39 -12.27 -14.34
N ASP A 202 1.29 -12.74 -15.56
CA ASP A 202 1.37 -11.92 -16.77
C ASP A 202 0.02 -11.21 -16.98
N THR A 203 0.00 -9.88 -16.88
CA THR A 203 -1.22 -9.09 -17.02
C THR A 203 -1.75 -9.02 -18.45
N ASP A 204 -0.89 -9.24 -19.45
CA ASP A 204 -1.27 -9.17 -20.86
C ASP A 204 -1.90 -10.49 -21.30
N ASN A 205 -1.33 -11.62 -20.86
CA ASN A 205 -1.81 -12.96 -21.21
C ASN A 205 -2.81 -13.56 -20.20
N GLY A 206 -2.92 -12.98 -19.00
CA GLY A 206 -3.78 -13.49 -17.93
C GLY A 206 -3.36 -14.87 -17.43
N SER A 207 -2.06 -15.15 -17.42
CA SER A 207 -1.51 -16.47 -17.11
C SER A 207 -0.49 -16.42 -15.98
N TRP A 208 -0.47 -17.49 -15.18
CA TRP A 208 0.51 -17.68 -14.11
C TRP A 208 1.69 -18.52 -14.57
N SER A 209 2.87 -18.17 -14.06
CA SER A 209 4.08 -18.99 -14.14
C SER A 209 4.80 -18.97 -12.78
N LYS A 210 5.58 -20.01 -12.50
CA LYS A 210 6.45 -20.03 -11.32
C LYS A 210 7.74 -19.29 -11.66
N ALA A 211 8.03 -18.22 -10.93
CA ALA A 211 9.27 -17.47 -11.11
C ALA A 211 10.45 -18.21 -10.48
N GLY A 212 10.25 -18.78 -9.27
CA GLY A 212 11.25 -19.61 -8.62
C GLY A 212 10.81 -20.13 -7.25
N ASP A 213 11.58 -21.05 -6.68
CA ASP A 213 11.39 -21.56 -5.31
C ASP A 213 11.85 -20.58 -4.23
N TRP A 214 12.55 -19.52 -4.62
CA TRP A 214 12.98 -18.46 -3.72
C TRP A 214 11.81 -17.51 -3.39
N GLU A 215 11.91 -16.86 -2.24
CA GLU A 215 10.95 -15.86 -1.77
C GLU A 215 11.46 -14.44 -2.06
N LEU A 216 10.55 -13.53 -2.42
CA LEU A 216 10.86 -12.11 -2.49
C LEU A 216 11.44 -11.63 -1.15
N PRO A 217 12.47 -10.77 -1.16
CA PRO A 217 13.10 -10.29 0.05
C PRO A 217 12.30 -9.20 0.79
N PHE A 218 11.02 -9.05 0.45
CA PHE A 218 10.14 -8.00 0.95
C PHE A 218 8.92 -8.58 1.66
N HIS A 219 8.39 -7.81 2.61
CA HIS A 219 7.13 -8.06 3.26
C HIS A 219 6.14 -6.92 2.98
N GLY A 220 5.01 -7.27 2.40
CA GLY A 220 4.06 -6.35 1.81
C GLY A 220 4.46 -5.99 0.38
N ARG A 221 4.10 -4.76 0.00
CA ARG A 221 4.36 -4.20 -1.32
C ARG A 221 5.82 -3.73 -1.43
N ALA A 222 6.46 -4.06 -2.54
CA ALA A 222 7.64 -3.35 -3.02
C ALA A 222 7.28 -2.58 -4.30
N ASP A 223 7.88 -1.41 -4.49
CA ASP A 223 7.65 -0.56 -5.66
C ASP A 223 8.94 -0.42 -6.47
N PHE A 224 8.80 -0.29 -7.79
CA PHE A 224 9.93 -0.07 -8.69
C PHE A 224 10.23 1.42 -8.84
N PHE A 225 11.51 1.80 -8.76
CA PHE A 225 12.00 3.18 -8.79
C PHE A 225 12.90 3.40 -9.99
N PRO A 226 12.36 3.92 -11.10
CA PRO A 226 13.08 3.82 -12.37
C PRO A 226 14.16 4.88 -12.53
N GLU A 227 14.15 5.91 -11.68
CA GLU A 227 15.26 6.88 -11.54
C GLU A 227 16.56 6.15 -11.13
N HIS A 228 16.45 5.01 -10.43
CA HIS A 228 17.58 4.23 -9.91
C HIS A 228 17.62 2.78 -10.41
N GLY A 229 16.56 2.31 -11.09
CA GLY A 229 16.49 0.93 -11.59
C GLY A 229 16.35 -0.13 -10.48
N ILE A 230 15.85 0.24 -9.29
CA ILE A 230 15.78 -0.66 -8.13
C ILE A 230 14.36 -0.79 -7.58
N TRP A 231 14.07 -1.90 -6.90
CA TRP A 231 12.86 -2.10 -6.12
C TRP A 231 13.13 -1.78 -4.67
N LEU A 232 12.22 -1.03 -4.03
CA LEU A 232 12.30 -0.77 -2.60
C LEU A 232 11.08 -1.33 -1.88
N GLY A 233 11.32 -1.96 -0.76
CA GLY A 233 10.28 -2.56 0.07
C GLY A 233 10.75 -2.78 1.51
N PHE A 234 9.80 -2.97 2.41
CA PHE A 234 10.11 -3.28 3.81
C PHE A 234 10.48 -4.76 3.97
N SER A 235 11.32 -5.06 4.97
CA SER A 235 11.48 -6.45 5.42
C SER A 235 10.30 -6.91 6.28
N SER A 236 10.30 -8.20 6.64
CA SER A 236 9.29 -8.84 7.49
C SER A 236 9.02 -8.15 8.83
N GLN A 237 9.96 -7.36 9.33
CA GLN A 237 9.82 -6.63 10.60
C GLN A 237 9.41 -5.15 10.43
N GLY A 238 9.25 -4.63 9.20
CA GLY A 238 8.78 -3.25 8.94
C GLY A 238 9.75 -2.12 9.33
N ASN A 239 10.82 -2.43 10.05
CA ASN A 239 11.79 -1.46 10.58
C ASN A 239 12.94 -1.14 9.62
N LEU A 240 13.14 -1.99 8.63
CA LEU A 240 14.22 -1.91 7.66
C LEU A 240 13.62 -1.75 6.26
N LEU A 241 14.18 -0.81 5.50
CA LEU A 241 13.87 -0.66 4.08
C LEU A 241 15.08 -1.16 3.29
N TYR A 242 14.79 -2.02 2.33
CA TYR A 242 15.80 -2.67 1.50
C TYR A 242 15.60 -2.31 0.03
N SER A 243 16.70 -2.33 -0.72
CA SER A 243 16.69 -2.32 -2.18
C SER A 243 17.05 -3.70 -2.75
N SER A 244 16.46 -4.03 -3.89
CA SER A 244 16.80 -5.22 -4.66
C SER A 244 16.64 -4.93 -6.15
N ASP A 245 17.52 -5.46 -6.99
CA ASP A 245 17.32 -5.50 -8.44
C ASP A 245 16.54 -6.77 -8.80
N LEU A 246 15.29 -6.59 -9.22
CA LEU A 246 14.42 -7.68 -9.69
C LEU A 246 14.35 -7.76 -11.23
N GLY A 247 15.09 -6.91 -11.94
CA GLY A 247 15.18 -6.94 -13.40
C GLY A 247 16.06 -8.09 -13.90
N VAL A 248 16.81 -8.74 -13.01
CA VAL A 248 17.66 -9.90 -13.29
C VAL A 248 16.79 -11.16 -13.51
N SER A 249 17.28 -12.09 -14.33
CA SER A 249 16.58 -13.34 -14.73
C SER A 249 15.84 -14.03 -13.58
N MET A 250 14.61 -14.50 -13.84
CA MET A 250 13.75 -15.25 -12.88
C MET A 250 14.44 -16.45 -12.20
N GLN A 251 15.56 -16.92 -12.77
CA GLN A 251 16.27 -18.11 -12.31
C GLN A 251 17.11 -17.89 -11.03
N CYS A 252 17.39 -16.65 -10.64
CA CYS A 252 18.25 -16.36 -9.48
C CYS A 252 17.47 -15.69 -8.34
N LYS A 253 17.83 -16.06 -7.10
CA LYS A 253 17.34 -15.35 -5.91
C LYS A 253 17.88 -13.91 -5.94
N PRO A 254 17.02 -12.88 -5.81
CA PRO A 254 17.49 -11.50 -5.79
C PRO A 254 18.40 -11.18 -4.60
N GLU A 255 19.45 -10.40 -4.85
CA GLU A 255 20.31 -9.84 -3.80
C GLU A 255 19.62 -8.67 -3.09
N LEU A 256 20.03 -8.41 -1.85
CA LEU A 256 19.32 -7.52 -0.95
C LEU A 256 20.28 -6.59 -0.21
N ASP A 257 20.10 -5.29 -0.43
CA ASP A 257 20.93 -4.26 0.19
C ASP A 257 20.11 -3.40 1.15
N MET A 258 20.56 -3.31 2.40
CA MET A 258 19.89 -2.50 3.41
C MET A 258 20.24 -1.02 3.21
N ILE A 259 19.33 -0.27 2.60
CA ILE A 259 19.55 1.16 2.30
C ILE A 259 19.11 2.09 3.43
N TRP A 260 18.29 1.59 4.37
CA TRP A 260 17.80 2.39 5.48
C TRP A 260 17.30 1.57 6.66
N LYS A 261 17.61 2.09 7.85
CA LYS A 261 17.12 1.62 9.14
C LYS A 261 16.49 2.79 9.87
N ASP A 262 15.34 2.56 10.51
CA ASP A 262 14.73 3.56 11.37
C ASP A 262 15.68 3.97 12.50
N PRO A 263 16.07 5.26 12.60
CA PRO A 263 16.87 5.74 13.71
C PRO A 263 16.09 5.85 15.03
N ASN A 264 14.75 5.79 14.99
CA ASN A 264 13.87 5.98 16.16
C ASN A 264 13.07 4.70 16.49
N PRO A 265 13.70 3.57 16.86
CA PRO A 265 12.97 2.45 17.42
C PRO A 265 12.50 2.86 18.83
N LEU A 266 11.28 3.38 18.93
CA LEU A 266 10.71 3.75 20.22
C LEU A 266 10.21 2.47 20.90
N GLU A 267 10.96 2.01 21.90
CA GLU A 267 10.79 0.70 22.56
C GLU A 267 9.38 0.47 23.14
N GLU A 268 8.64 1.54 23.43
CA GLU A 268 7.28 1.47 23.99
C GLU A 268 6.16 1.37 22.92
N TRP A 269 6.49 1.51 21.63
CA TRP A 269 5.49 1.63 20.57
C TRP A 269 5.38 0.35 19.75
N ILE A 270 4.18 -0.21 19.69
CA ILE A 270 3.90 -1.44 18.96
C ILE A 270 3.67 -1.07 17.48
N PRO A 271 4.52 -1.50 16.54
CA PRO A 271 4.31 -1.21 15.12
C PRO A 271 3.10 -1.99 14.60
N LEU A 272 2.24 -1.32 13.85
CA LEU A 272 1.04 -1.91 13.24
C LEU A 272 1.20 -2.10 11.73
N LYS A 273 1.55 -1.03 11.00
CA LYS A 273 1.65 -1.05 9.54
C LYS A 273 2.63 0.00 9.05
N SER A 274 3.34 -0.31 7.97
CA SER A 274 4.27 0.61 7.31
C SER A 274 3.90 0.77 5.85
N HIS A 275 3.99 2.01 5.35
CA HIS A 275 3.74 2.39 3.97
C HIS A 275 4.95 3.17 3.45
N LEU A 276 5.39 2.82 2.24
CA LEU A 276 6.37 3.60 1.49
C LEU A 276 5.61 4.32 0.38
N VAL A 277 5.75 5.64 0.32
CA VAL A 277 5.13 6.45 -0.73
C VAL A 277 6.21 7.19 -1.50
N HIS A 278 6.24 6.96 -2.82
CA HIS A 278 7.07 7.74 -3.72
C HIS A 278 6.48 9.13 -3.94
N LEU A 279 7.26 10.16 -3.68
CA LEU A 279 6.86 11.53 -3.93
C LEU A 279 7.42 12.07 -5.25
N GLY A 280 8.46 11.45 -5.82
CA GLY A 280 9.15 11.90 -7.03
C GLY A 280 10.37 12.76 -6.73
N SER A 281 11.31 12.83 -7.67
CA SER A 281 12.58 13.57 -7.49
C SER A 281 13.38 13.06 -6.29
N ASP A 282 13.59 11.74 -6.24
CA ASP A 282 14.31 11.05 -5.18
C ASP A 282 13.72 11.23 -3.76
N LYS A 283 12.48 11.73 -3.65
CA LYS A 283 11.81 11.95 -2.37
C LYS A 283 10.80 10.87 -2.08
N PHE A 284 10.78 10.46 -0.83
CA PHE A 284 9.93 9.41 -0.32
C PHE A 284 9.33 9.82 1.01
N CYS A 285 8.20 9.23 1.35
CA CYS A 285 7.68 9.24 2.70
C CYS A 285 7.54 7.80 3.20
N VAL A 286 8.13 7.53 4.35
CA VAL A 286 7.78 6.34 5.14
C VAL A 286 6.73 6.77 6.16
N ALA A 287 5.54 6.21 6.05
CA ALA A 287 4.47 6.39 7.02
C ALA A 287 4.30 5.11 7.83
N ARG A 288 4.50 5.20 9.15
CA ARG A 288 4.38 4.09 10.08
C ARG A 288 3.26 4.35 11.06
N MET A 289 2.41 3.35 11.24
CA MET A 289 1.37 3.34 12.26
C MET A 289 1.83 2.56 13.47
N PHE A 290 1.56 3.12 14.63
CA PHE A 290 1.90 2.54 15.93
C PHE A 290 0.71 2.57 16.87
N GLU A 291 0.79 1.68 17.86
CA GLU A 291 -0.10 1.62 19.00
C GLU A 291 0.71 1.71 20.30
N ARG A 292 0.19 2.43 21.29
CA ARG A 292 0.69 2.45 22.65
C ARG A 292 -0.45 2.08 23.59
N VAL A 293 -0.23 1.06 24.41
CA VAL A 293 -1.21 0.59 25.40
C VAL A 293 -0.80 1.14 26.77
N ASP A 294 -1.63 2.02 27.32
CA ASP A 294 -1.45 2.53 28.67
C ASP A 294 -2.28 1.70 29.67
N MET A 295 -1.59 1.10 30.64
CA MET A 295 -2.17 0.25 31.69
C MET A 295 -2.33 1.00 33.04
N THR A 296 -2.40 2.33 33.01
CA THR A 296 -2.30 3.21 34.20
C THR A 296 -3.24 2.91 35.36
N ILE A 297 -4.33 2.13 35.22
CA ILE A 297 -5.21 1.78 36.36
C ILE A 297 -5.70 0.32 36.31
N ARG A 298 -5.33 -0.48 37.32
CA ARG A 298 -5.88 -1.82 37.57
C ARG A 298 -7.42 -1.75 37.67
N GLY A 299 -8.11 -2.44 36.78
CA GLY A 299 -9.58 -2.54 36.76
C GLY A 299 -10.29 -1.63 35.75
N SER A 300 -9.55 -0.81 34.99
CA SER A 300 -10.10 -0.01 33.87
C SER A 300 -9.82 -0.65 32.51
N ILE A 301 -10.64 -0.33 31.50
CA ILE A 301 -10.39 -0.70 30.10
C ILE A 301 -9.08 -0.03 29.67
N PRO A 302 -8.09 -0.77 29.13
CA PRO A 302 -6.80 -0.20 28.75
C PRO A 302 -6.99 0.94 27.74
N HIS A 303 -6.32 2.06 27.99
CA HIS A 303 -6.35 3.18 27.04
C HIS A 303 -5.37 2.87 25.91
N VAL A 304 -5.91 2.78 24.70
CA VAL A 304 -5.11 2.50 23.51
C VAL A 304 -4.96 3.78 22.70
N GLU A 305 -3.73 4.29 22.67
CA GLU A 305 -3.36 5.44 21.86
C GLU A 305 -2.83 4.96 20.51
N ARG A 306 -3.27 5.59 19.42
CA ARG A 306 -2.80 5.30 18.06
C ARG A 306 -2.30 6.56 17.39
N PHE A 307 -1.19 6.42 16.66
CA PHE A 307 -0.59 7.53 15.95
C PHE A 307 0.18 7.04 14.73
N ALA A 308 0.39 7.95 13.78
CA ALA A 308 1.21 7.71 12.61
C ALA A 308 2.42 8.65 12.59
N VAL A 309 3.59 8.09 12.33
CA VAL A 309 4.85 8.80 12.10
C VAL A 309 5.08 8.88 10.60
N PHE A 310 5.16 10.09 10.07
CA PHE A 310 5.51 10.36 8.68
C PHE A 310 6.93 10.90 8.64
N THR A 311 7.84 10.17 7.99
CA THR A 311 9.24 10.55 7.85
C THR A 311 9.55 10.80 6.38
N GLY A 312 10.01 12.02 6.07
CA GLY A 312 10.55 12.36 4.76
C GLY A 312 11.93 11.74 4.58
N LEU A 313 12.14 11.05 3.45
CA LEU A 313 13.41 10.44 3.08
C LEU A 313 13.84 10.94 1.71
N VAL A 314 15.14 11.15 1.52
CA VAL A 314 15.73 11.44 0.22
C VAL A 314 16.74 10.37 -0.10
N LEU A 315 16.58 9.72 -1.26
CA LEU A 315 17.55 8.78 -1.79
C LEU A 315 18.71 9.56 -2.40
N GLN A 316 19.93 9.28 -1.98
CA GLN A 316 21.13 9.99 -2.43
C GLN A 316 22.22 8.98 -2.77
N PRO A 317 23.13 9.30 -3.71
CA PRO A 317 24.35 8.51 -3.89
C PRO A 317 25.12 8.46 -2.56
N SER A 318 25.59 7.28 -2.16
CA SER A 318 26.43 7.18 -0.97
C SER A 318 27.70 8.01 -1.12
N ARG A 319 28.13 8.63 -0.02
CA ARG A 319 29.38 9.39 0.08
C ARG A 319 30.61 8.56 -0.29
N ASP A 320 30.53 7.24 -0.14
CA ASP A 320 31.62 6.31 -0.39
C ASP A 320 31.58 5.70 -1.80
N GLY A 321 30.64 6.14 -2.67
CA GLY A 321 30.56 5.72 -4.07
C GLY A 321 30.06 4.28 -4.30
N LYS A 322 29.47 3.65 -3.29
CA LYS A 322 28.91 2.29 -3.38
C LYS A 322 27.45 2.31 -3.81
N GLU A 323 26.54 2.08 -2.87
CA GLU A 323 25.11 1.93 -3.05
C GLU A 323 24.36 3.20 -2.63
N PRO A 324 23.17 3.48 -3.17
CA PRO A 324 22.39 4.63 -2.75
C PRO A 324 21.92 4.49 -1.29
N GLU A 325 21.97 5.58 -0.53
CA GLU A 325 21.53 5.64 0.86
C GLU A 325 20.27 6.51 0.99
N MET A 326 19.34 6.13 1.87
CA MET A 326 18.26 7.06 2.24
C MET A 326 18.66 7.91 3.43
N VAL A 327 18.58 9.23 3.24
CA VAL A 327 18.83 10.22 4.27
C VAL A 327 17.52 10.62 4.93
N ASN A 328 17.49 10.58 6.26
CA ASN A 328 16.35 11.06 7.05
C ASN A 328 16.23 12.59 7.00
N HIS A 329 15.03 13.08 6.75
CA HIS A 329 14.70 14.50 6.91
C HIS A 329 13.87 14.72 8.18
N ILE A 330 12.63 15.20 8.07
CA ILE A 330 11.78 15.56 9.20
C ILE A 330 10.77 14.43 9.41
N SER A 331 10.59 14.06 10.68
CA SER A 331 9.55 13.13 11.13
C SER A 331 8.45 13.88 11.86
N ARG A 332 7.20 13.64 11.46
CA ARG A 332 6.01 14.23 12.10
C ARG A 332 5.12 13.15 12.69
N ILE A 333 4.58 13.39 13.88
CA ILE A 333 3.60 12.53 14.54
C ILE A 333 2.23 13.11 14.38
N TYR A 334 1.29 12.24 14.02
CA TYR A 334 -0.13 12.52 13.99
C TYR A 334 -0.89 11.53 14.86
N ARG A 335 -1.53 12.03 15.92
CA ARG A 335 -2.34 11.22 16.84
C ARG A 335 -3.79 11.17 16.39
N PHE A 336 -4.41 9.99 16.43
CA PHE A 336 -5.82 9.82 16.09
C PHE A 336 -6.52 8.81 17.00
N HIS A 337 -7.83 8.99 17.09
CA HIS A 337 -8.73 8.00 17.65
C HIS A 337 -9.22 7.12 16.49
N GLY A 338 -8.88 5.84 16.50
CA GLY A 338 -9.27 4.91 15.44
C GLY A 338 -9.16 3.46 15.88
N ILE A 339 -9.77 2.53 15.13
CA ILE A 339 -9.97 1.15 15.58
C ILE A 339 -8.70 0.32 15.43
N THR A 340 -8.12 0.18 14.24
CA THR A 340 -6.83 -0.51 14.02
C THR A 340 -6.20 -0.24 12.65
N THR A 341 -6.97 0.28 11.69
CA THR A 341 -6.55 0.38 10.29
C THR A 341 -6.40 1.81 9.80
N CYS A 342 -5.32 2.05 9.06
CA CYS A 342 -5.14 3.23 8.26
C CYS A 342 -4.59 2.86 6.88
N TRP A 343 -4.79 3.78 5.95
CA TRP A 343 -4.23 3.69 4.60
C TRP A 343 -3.51 4.99 4.29
N VAL A 344 -2.32 4.87 3.71
CA VAL A 344 -1.50 5.99 3.30
C VAL A 344 -1.17 5.86 1.83
N PHE A 345 -1.32 6.98 1.12
CA PHE A 345 -1.14 7.08 -0.32
C PHE A 345 -0.36 8.30 -0.76
#